data_AF-A0A8B8C2Z6-F1
#
_entry.id   AF-A0A8B8C2Z6-F1
#
_cell.length_a   1.000
_cell.length_b   1.000
_cell.length_c   1.000
_cell.angle_alpha   90.00
_cell.angle_beta   90.00
_cell.angle_gamma   90.00
#
_symmetry.space_group_name_H-M   'P 1'
#
loop_
_entity.id
_entity.type
_entity.pdbx_description
1 polymer ?
#
loop_
_entity_poly.entity_id
_entity_poly.type
_entity_poly.pdbx_seq_one_letter_code
_entity_poly.pdbx_strand_id
1 'polypeptide(L)'
;MAGMALLVCCGWTLLRCLSVQAYENLALLQSAWQSSTSLSNTADRAVDGQYTDLASYRGQCAASYGGEQTAEWRVDLGGLRSIHHIVIQYATGNRVWDEDNWFTRFFLGFSVYISNTTNKEDGVLCFRDTNHTRATIPNPVNITCPYHGRYVIYYNNRTHPPYPEGYSGDAGNALCEVEVYGCPSPGYYGENCSLECPQNCQNGYCDIVDGTCLACAHRYIGPTCEECPEGLYGRNCLQNCSMTCGDPGRCDIMTGHCNGGCQIGWTGAMCEKGYHLTINITNLNTYTYLKLYT
;
A
#
# COMPACT_ATOMS: atom_id res chain seq x y z
N MET A 1 -31.29 -63.58 17.90
CA MET A 1 -29.86 -63.93 18.02
C MET A 1 -29.10 -63.07 17.01
N ALA A 2 -28.14 -62.28 17.53
CA ALA A 2 -26.99 -61.62 16.89
C ALA A 2 -27.19 -60.97 15.50
N GLY A 3 -26.84 -59.72 15.24
CA GLY A 3 -25.95 -58.80 15.92
C GLY A 3 -25.43 -57.81 14.87
N MET A 4 -25.45 -56.53 15.21
CA MET A 4 -25.09 -55.37 14.40
C MET A 4 -23.62 -55.42 13.95
N ALA A 5 -23.32 -55.04 12.71
CA ALA A 5 -21.98 -54.63 12.29
C ALA A 5 -22.09 -53.30 11.52
N LEU A 6 -22.11 -52.21 12.29
CA LEU A 6 -21.86 -50.86 11.83
C LEU A 6 -20.38 -50.75 11.48
N LEU A 7 -20.06 -50.65 10.19
CA LEU A 7 -18.74 -50.20 9.74
C LEU A 7 -18.71 -48.68 9.78
N VAL A 8 -18.36 -48.14 10.95
CA VAL A 8 -17.90 -46.76 11.11
C VAL A 8 -16.48 -46.69 10.56
N CYS A 9 -16.33 -46.21 9.33
CA CYS A 9 -15.01 -45.81 8.84
C CYS A 9 -14.66 -44.43 9.44
N CYS A 10 -14.05 -44.46 10.63
CA CYS A 10 -13.25 -43.36 11.15
C CYS A 10 -11.98 -43.19 10.28
N GLY A 11 -12.14 -42.55 9.13
CA GLY A 11 -11.02 -42.03 8.35
C GLY A 11 -10.94 -40.52 8.55
N TRP A 12 -10.04 -40.08 9.44
CA TRP A 12 -9.65 -38.68 9.55
C TRP A 12 -8.83 -38.26 8.32
N THR A 13 -9.46 -38.20 7.15
CA THR A 13 -8.95 -37.31 6.11
C THR A 13 -9.50 -35.94 6.45
N LEU A 14 -8.67 -35.13 7.12
CA LEU A 14 -8.80 -33.68 7.04
C LEU A 14 -8.94 -33.35 5.57
N LEU A 15 -10.17 -33.10 5.12
CA LEU A 15 -10.41 -32.38 3.90
C LEU A 15 -9.82 -31.00 4.20
N ARG A 16 -8.51 -30.84 3.94
CA ARG A 16 -7.92 -29.52 3.81
C ARG A 16 -8.65 -28.94 2.61
N CYS A 17 -9.76 -28.25 2.87
CA CYS A 17 -10.07 -27.09 2.07
C CYS A 17 -8.78 -26.28 2.10
N LEU A 18 -8.01 -26.37 1.01
CA LEU A 18 -7.07 -25.32 0.69
C LEU A 18 -7.93 -24.07 0.76
N SER A 19 -7.69 -23.23 1.78
CA SER A 19 -8.23 -21.89 1.81
C SER A 19 -7.74 -21.27 0.51
N VAL A 20 -8.63 -21.19 -0.47
CA VAL A 20 -8.37 -20.36 -1.64
C VAL A 20 -8.23 -18.96 -1.07
N GLN A 21 -7.10 -18.31 -1.34
CA GLN A 21 -6.90 -16.91 -0.98
C GLN A 21 -8.05 -16.11 -1.62
N ALA A 22 -9.03 -15.71 -0.83
CA ALA A 22 -10.23 -15.06 -1.30
C ALA A 22 -10.06 -13.54 -1.21
N TYR A 23 -9.19 -13.00 -2.06
CA TYR A 23 -9.28 -11.59 -2.44
C TYR A 23 -10.43 -11.42 -3.43
N GLU A 24 -11.17 -10.32 -3.33
CA GLU A 24 -12.28 -10.02 -4.22
C GLU A 24 -11.82 -9.13 -5.38
N ASN A 25 -12.40 -9.29 -6.57
CA ASN A 25 -12.20 -8.34 -7.67
C ASN A 25 -12.97 -7.04 -7.38
N LEU A 26 -12.26 -6.07 -6.85
CA LEU A 26 -12.76 -4.76 -6.44
C LEU A 26 -13.15 -3.86 -7.62
N ALA A 27 -12.64 -4.15 -8.82
CA ALA A 27 -12.92 -3.38 -10.02
C ALA A 27 -14.20 -3.82 -10.73
N LEU A 28 -14.72 -5.02 -10.44
CA LEU A 28 -15.89 -5.57 -11.13
C LEU A 28 -17.09 -4.63 -11.03
N LEU A 29 -17.65 -4.27 -12.19
CA LEU A 29 -18.78 -3.37 -12.39
C LEU A 29 -18.59 -1.96 -11.79
N GLN A 30 -17.35 -1.54 -11.55
CA GLN A 30 -17.04 -0.20 -11.08
C GLN A 30 -17.05 0.84 -12.21
N SER A 31 -17.03 2.11 -11.81
CA SER A 31 -16.93 3.22 -12.76
C SER A 31 -15.52 3.34 -13.32
N ALA A 32 -15.40 3.25 -14.64
CA ALA A 32 -14.16 3.43 -15.36
C ALA A 32 -14.18 4.67 -16.27
N TRP A 33 -13.00 5.19 -16.58
CA TRP A 33 -12.80 6.33 -17.47
C TRP A 33 -11.53 6.11 -18.30
N GLN A 34 -11.51 6.66 -19.52
CA GLN A 34 -10.32 6.68 -20.37
C GLN A 34 -10.15 8.04 -21.07
N SER A 35 -8.91 8.40 -21.39
CA SER A 35 -8.57 9.70 -21.97
C SER A 35 -9.17 9.94 -23.35
N SER A 36 -9.37 8.87 -24.12
CA SER A 36 -10.05 8.91 -25.41
C SER A 36 -10.72 7.57 -25.68
N THR A 37 -11.83 7.57 -26.43
CA THR A 37 -12.63 6.36 -26.71
C THR A 37 -12.71 6.11 -28.20
N SER A 38 -12.25 4.94 -28.65
CA SER A 38 -12.38 4.51 -30.03
C SER A 38 -13.74 3.85 -30.27
N LEU A 39 -14.51 4.38 -31.23
CA LEU A 39 -15.83 3.86 -31.59
C LEU A 39 -16.75 3.73 -30.35
N SER A 40 -17.26 2.53 -30.08
CA SER A 40 -18.11 2.20 -28.93
C SER A 40 -17.37 1.40 -27.84
N ASN A 41 -16.03 1.39 -27.86
CA ASN A 41 -15.20 0.61 -26.94
C ASN A 41 -14.93 1.40 -25.66
N THR A 42 -15.99 1.61 -24.87
CA THR A 42 -15.99 2.44 -23.65
C THR A 42 -15.17 1.81 -22.51
N ALA A 43 -14.80 2.65 -21.53
CA ALA A 43 -13.88 2.27 -20.45
C ALA A 43 -14.41 1.18 -19.53
N ASP A 44 -15.73 1.17 -19.31
CA ASP A 44 -16.47 0.22 -18.49
C ASP A 44 -16.35 -1.23 -18.96
N ARG A 45 -16.06 -1.45 -20.25
CA ARG A 45 -15.83 -2.79 -20.80
C ARG A 45 -14.64 -3.51 -20.16
N ALA A 46 -13.64 -2.78 -19.69
CA ALA A 46 -12.49 -3.38 -19.03
C ALA A 46 -12.78 -3.83 -17.59
N VAL A 47 -13.99 -3.63 -17.08
CA VAL A 47 -14.37 -3.98 -15.70
C VAL A 47 -15.75 -4.62 -15.64
N ASP A 48 -16.30 -5.07 -16.77
CA ASP A 48 -17.65 -5.63 -16.82
C ASP A 48 -17.69 -7.16 -16.60
N GLY A 49 -16.52 -7.78 -16.42
CA GLY A 49 -16.36 -9.22 -16.22
C GLY A 49 -16.50 -10.02 -17.53
N GLN A 50 -16.43 -9.37 -18.70
CA GLN A 50 -16.58 -10.00 -19.99
C GLN A 50 -15.34 -9.84 -20.86
N TYR A 51 -14.56 -10.91 -21.03
CA TYR A 51 -13.34 -10.87 -21.83
C TYR A 51 -13.09 -12.17 -22.60
N THR A 52 -14.18 -12.83 -23.00
CA THR A 52 -14.13 -14.03 -23.85
C THR A 52 -13.90 -13.70 -25.33
N ASP A 53 -14.34 -12.51 -25.76
CA ASP A 53 -14.11 -11.98 -27.11
C ASP A 53 -13.10 -10.82 -27.03
N LEU A 54 -11.84 -11.14 -27.35
CA LEU A 54 -10.69 -10.24 -27.33
C LEU A 54 -10.50 -9.50 -28.67
N ALA A 55 -11.54 -9.40 -29.50
CA ALA A 55 -11.51 -8.66 -30.75
C ALA A 55 -11.42 -7.14 -30.54
N SER A 56 -10.72 -6.47 -31.46
CA SER A 56 -10.48 -5.02 -31.39
C SER A 56 -11.65 -4.14 -31.85
N TYR A 57 -12.62 -4.73 -32.56
CA TYR A 57 -13.79 -4.04 -33.09
C TYR A 57 -15.06 -4.73 -32.64
N ARG A 58 -15.88 -4.02 -31.85
CA ARG A 58 -17.14 -4.54 -31.28
C ARG A 58 -16.98 -5.78 -30.38
N GLY A 59 -15.75 -6.15 -30.02
CA GLY A 59 -15.47 -7.15 -28.98
C GLY A 59 -15.75 -6.60 -27.58
N GLN A 60 -15.18 -7.22 -26.55
CA GLN A 60 -15.47 -6.91 -25.16
C GLN A 60 -14.38 -6.05 -24.50
N CYS A 61 -13.66 -5.24 -25.28
CA CYS A 61 -12.54 -4.47 -24.76
C CYS A 61 -12.79 -2.96 -24.75
N ALA A 62 -12.26 -2.27 -23.75
CA ALA A 62 -12.08 -0.83 -23.74
C ALA A 62 -10.90 -0.47 -24.66
N ALA A 63 -11.02 0.58 -25.48
CA ALA A 63 -9.94 0.96 -26.39
C ALA A 63 -9.87 2.47 -26.66
N SER A 64 -8.65 3.02 -26.64
CA SER A 64 -8.39 4.41 -26.99
C SER A 64 -8.21 4.62 -28.50
N TYR A 65 -8.23 5.89 -28.94
CA TYR A 65 -7.82 6.22 -30.31
C TYR A 65 -6.35 5.85 -30.55
N GLY A 66 -6.03 5.45 -31.78
CA GLY A 66 -4.65 5.33 -32.25
C GLY A 66 -4.08 6.68 -32.68
N GLY A 67 -2.77 6.86 -32.62
CA GLY A 67 -2.07 8.10 -33.01
C GLY A 67 -1.81 9.09 -31.87
N GLU A 68 -2.33 8.83 -30.67
CA GLU A 68 -2.09 9.66 -29.50
C GLU A 68 -0.69 9.44 -28.92
N GLN A 69 -0.13 10.43 -28.22
CA GLN A 69 1.18 10.30 -27.56
C GLN A 69 1.07 9.89 -26.09
N THR A 70 -0.15 9.93 -25.53
CA THR A 70 -0.46 9.38 -24.20
C THR A 70 -1.79 8.65 -24.23
N ALA A 71 -1.91 7.59 -23.44
CA ALA A 71 -3.17 6.87 -23.26
C ALA A 71 -3.34 6.56 -21.78
N GLU A 72 -4.48 6.98 -21.21
CA GLU A 72 -4.83 6.74 -19.82
C GLU A 72 -6.16 6.00 -19.75
N TRP A 73 -6.22 5.01 -18.87
CA TRP A 73 -7.45 4.36 -18.44
C TRP A 73 -7.40 4.24 -16.92
N ARG A 74 -8.53 4.44 -16.24
CA ARG A 74 -8.61 4.27 -14.79
C ARG A 74 -9.96 3.75 -14.33
N VAL A 75 -9.96 3.05 -13.20
CA VAL A 75 -11.16 2.62 -12.48
C VAL A 75 -11.21 3.27 -11.09
N ASP A 76 -12.41 3.68 -10.67
CA ASP A 76 -12.71 4.13 -9.32
C ASP A 76 -13.26 2.97 -8.49
N LEU A 77 -12.53 2.53 -7.46
CA LEU A 77 -12.92 1.41 -6.60
C LEU A 77 -14.03 1.78 -5.58
N GLY A 78 -14.61 2.98 -5.70
CA GLY A 78 -15.70 3.50 -4.87
C GLY A 78 -15.26 4.02 -3.50
N GLY A 79 -14.01 3.78 -3.11
CA GLY A 79 -13.43 4.20 -1.84
C GLY A 79 -11.98 3.76 -1.73
N LEU A 80 -11.32 4.10 -0.62
CA LEU A 80 -9.98 3.59 -0.37
C LEU A 80 -10.05 2.07 -0.10
N ARG A 81 -9.22 1.31 -0.82
CA ARG A 81 -9.12 -0.15 -0.73
C ARG A 81 -7.68 -0.58 -0.51
N SER A 82 -7.52 -1.72 0.16
CA SER A 82 -6.24 -2.42 0.23
C SER A 82 -6.13 -3.31 -1.00
N ILE A 83 -5.21 -3.00 -1.91
CA ILE A 83 -5.00 -3.75 -3.16
C ILE A 83 -3.87 -4.75 -2.92
N HIS A 84 -4.02 -5.98 -3.38
CA HIS A 84 -2.96 -6.99 -3.36
C HIS A 84 -2.26 -7.07 -4.71
N HIS A 85 -3.04 -7.30 -5.76
CA HIS A 85 -2.52 -7.45 -7.12
C HIS A 85 -3.55 -7.04 -8.16
N ILE A 86 -3.07 -6.80 -9.37
CA ILE A 86 -3.88 -6.39 -10.52
C ILE A 86 -3.58 -7.36 -11.66
N VAL A 87 -4.64 -7.84 -12.31
CA VAL A 87 -4.55 -8.66 -13.51
C VAL A 87 -5.08 -7.85 -14.68
N ILE A 88 -4.32 -7.75 -15.76
CA ILE A 88 -4.74 -7.04 -16.97
C ILE A 88 -4.76 -8.01 -18.13
N GLN A 89 -5.94 -8.18 -18.72
CA GLN A 89 -6.19 -8.91 -19.96
C GLN A 89 -6.20 -7.93 -21.13
N TYR A 90 -5.30 -8.13 -22.08
CA TYR A 90 -5.18 -7.29 -23.28
C TYR A 90 -6.00 -7.83 -24.45
N ALA A 91 -6.37 -6.93 -25.37
CA ALA A 91 -6.89 -7.31 -26.67
C ALA A 91 -5.86 -8.08 -27.49
N THR A 92 -6.30 -9.15 -28.13
CA THR A 92 -5.47 -10.00 -29.00
C THR A 92 -5.95 -10.02 -30.44
N GLY A 93 -7.14 -9.48 -30.71
CA GLY A 93 -7.84 -9.67 -31.97
C GLY A 93 -8.36 -11.09 -32.16
N ASN A 94 -8.55 -11.85 -31.07
CA ASN A 94 -8.82 -13.30 -31.08
C ASN A 94 -7.75 -14.11 -31.84
N ARG A 95 -6.50 -13.63 -31.77
CA ARG A 95 -5.33 -14.32 -32.33
C ARG A 95 -4.45 -14.84 -31.21
N VAL A 96 -3.55 -15.76 -31.57
CA VAL A 96 -2.50 -16.23 -30.67
C VAL A 96 -1.70 -15.05 -30.14
N TRP A 97 -1.35 -15.10 -28.86
CA TRP A 97 -0.55 -14.09 -28.20
C TRP A 97 0.93 -14.46 -28.30
N ASP A 98 1.58 -13.96 -29.34
CA ASP A 98 2.99 -14.18 -29.67
C ASP A 98 3.64 -12.90 -30.19
N GLU A 99 4.91 -12.98 -30.59
CA GLU A 99 5.68 -11.83 -31.07
C GLU A 99 5.08 -11.18 -32.33
N ASP A 100 4.31 -11.91 -33.13
CA ASP A 100 3.70 -11.45 -34.37
C ASP A 100 2.35 -10.78 -34.13
N ASN A 101 1.75 -10.98 -32.95
CA ASN A 101 0.52 -10.30 -32.59
C ASN A 101 0.71 -8.78 -32.68
N TRP A 102 -0.21 -8.11 -33.40
CA TRP A 102 -0.15 -6.69 -33.66
C TRP A 102 -0.23 -5.86 -32.37
N PHE A 103 -0.95 -6.35 -31.36
CA PHE A 103 -1.25 -5.61 -30.14
C PHE A 103 -0.07 -5.50 -29.16
N THR A 104 0.87 -6.46 -29.18
CA THR A 104 2.00 -6.53 -28.23
C THR A 104 2.78 -5.23 -28.13
N ARG A 105 3.05 -4.58 -29.27
CA ARG A 105 3.81 -3.32 -29.36
C ARG A 105 3.19 -2.13 -28.62
N PHE A 106 1.87 -2.12 -28.44
CA PHE A 106 1.17 -0.99 -27.82
C PHE A 106 1.28 -1.04 -26.31
N PHE A 107 1.35 -2.22 -25.71
CA PHE A 107 1.39 -2.36 -24.25
C PHE A 107 2.80 -2.25 -23.67
N LEU A 108 3.85 -2.40 -24.47
CA LEU A 108 5.23 -2.27 -23.97
C LEU A 108 5.45 -0.90 -23.31
N GLY A 109 6.14 -0.88 -22.17
CA GLY A 109 6.45 0.33 -21.41
C GLY A 109 5.27 0.96 -20.67
N PHE A 110 4.16 0.25 -20.51
CA PHE A 110 3.05 0.74 -19.70
C PHE A 110 3.42 0.89 -18.22
N SER A 111 2.68 1.75 -17.55
CA SER A 111 2.77 1.95 -16.11
C SER A 111 1.40 1.76 -15.46
N VAL A 112 1.41 1.32 -14.21
CA VAL A 112 0.22 1.26 -13.36
C VAL A 112 0.47 2.07 -12.10
N TYR A 113 -0.45 2.97 -11.79
CA TYR A 113 -0.43 3.81 -10.61
C TYR A 113 -1.61 3.50 -9.71
N ILE A 114 -1.37 3.62 -8.40
CA ILE A 114 -2.39 3.58 -7.36
C ILE A 114 -2.52 4.98 -6.78
N SER A 115 -3.70 5.60 -6.86
CA SER A 115 -3.91 6.98 -6.41
C SER A 115 -5.16 7.13 -5.55
N ASN A 116 -5.17 8.16 -4.70
CA ASN A 116 -6.35 8.58 -3.96
C ASN A 116 -7.15 9.66 -4.70
N THR A 117 -6.58 10.21 -5.78
CA THR A 117 -7.20 11.19 -6.66
C THR A 117 -7.28 10.64 -8.08
N THR A 118 -7.95 11.36 -8.97
CA THR A 118 -7.99 11.01 -10.40
C THR A 118 -6.67 11.31 -11.13
N ASN A 119 -5.67 11.87 -10.45
CA ASN A 119 -4.37 12.20 -11.02
C ASN A 119 -3.32 11.16 -10.59
N LYS A 120 -2.62 10.60 -11.57
CA LYS A 120 -1.55 9.62 -11.34
C LYS A 120 -0.33 10.20 -10.61
N GLU A 121 -0.06 11.50 -10.77
CA GLU A 121 1.10 12.16 -10.15
C GLU A 121 0.94 12.34 -8.63
N ASP A 122 -0.28 12.25 -8.11
CA ASP A 122 -0.57 12.27 -6.67
C ASP A 122 -0.44 10.86 -6.04
N GLY A 123 -0.29 9.83 -6.87
CA GLY A 123 -0.29 8.43 -6.47
C GLY A 123 1.11 7.82 -6.37
N VAL A 124 1.12 6.51 -6.16
CA VAL A 124 2.34 5.69 -6.17
C VAL A 124 2.43 4.96 -7.50
N LEU A 125 3.61 5.00 -8.13
CA LEU A 125 3.93 4.14 -9.27
C LEU A 125 4.06 2.70 -8.75
N CYS A 126 3.04 1.88 -8.97
CA CYS A 126 3.10 0.48 -8.57
C CYS A 126 4.01 -0.33 -9.50
N PHE A 127 3.83 -0.13 -10.80
CA PHE A 127 4.51 -0.94 -11.80
C PHE A 127 4.87 -0.10 -13.01
N ARG A 128 6.04 -0.38 -13.58
CA ARG A 128 6.45 0.13 -14.88
C ARG A 128 7.10 -1.00 -15.65
N ASP A 129 6.60 -1.27 -16.84
CA ASP A 129 7.26 -2.19 -17.75
C ASP A 129 8.55 -1.56 -18.27
N THR A 130 9.66 -2.25 -18.06
CA THR A 130 10.98 -1.89 -18.61
C THR A 130 11.67 -3.05 -19.32
N ASN A 131 11.10 -4.25 -19.25
CA ASN A 131 11.82 -5.50 -19.56
C ASN A 131 11.13 -6.35 -20.61
N HIS A 132 9.82 -6.19 -20.82
CA HIS A 132 9.13 -7.01 -21.79
C HIS A 132 9.51 -6.63 -23.22
N THR A 133 9.48 -7.62 -24.10
CA THR A 133 9.56 -7.48 -25.55
C THR A 133 8.25 -7.95 -26.15
N ARG A 134 8.08 -7.78 -27.47
CA ARG A 134 6.90 -8.32 -28.17
C ARG A 134 6.70 -9.82 -27.96
N ALA A 135 7.78 -10.57 -27.77
CA ALA A 135 7.74 -12.02 -27.56
C ALA A 135 7.48 -12.42 -26.10
N THR A 136 7.79 -11.56 -25.13
CA THR A 136 7.80 -11.93 -23.70
C THR A 136 6.72 -11.25 -22.86
N ILE A 137 6.06 -10.20 -23.35
CA ILE A 137 4.94 -9.58 -22.65
C ILE A 137 3.84 -10.62 -22.42
N PRO A 138 3.41 -10.89 -21.18
CA PRO A 138 2.36 -11.88 -20.91
C PRO A 138 0.96 -11.31 -21.17
N ASN A 139 -0.01 -12.20 -21.41
CA ASN A 139 -1.42 -11.85 -21.46
C ASN A 139 -2.26 -13.02 -20.93
N PRO A 140 -2.89 -12.91 -19.74
CA PRO A 140 -2.92 -11.71 -18.90
C PRO A 140 -1.57 -11.41 -18.22
N VAL A 141 -1.33 -10.15 -17.87
CA VAL A 141 -0.23 -9.76 -16.98
C VAL A 141 -0.72 -9.72 -15.54
N ASN A 142 0.06 -10.26 -14.61
CA ASN A 142 -0.21 -10.21 -13.17
C ASN A 142 0.81 -9.29 -12.50
N ILE A 143 0.32 -8.25 -11.83
CA ILE A 143 1.11 -7.17 -11.25
C ILE A 143 0.86 -7.13 -9.75
N THR A 144 1.89 -7.43 -8.96
CA THR A 144 1.85 -7.28 -7.51
C THR A 144 1.86 -5.79 -7.14
N CYS A 145 0.79 -5.33 -6.47
CA CYS A 145 0.56 -3.93 -6.10
C CYS A 145 -0.01 -3.80 -4.67
N PRO A 146 0.76 -4.14 -3.61
CA PRO A 146 0.31 -4.11 -2.22
C PRO A 146 0.20 -2.68 -1.67
N TYR A 147 -0.67 -1.87 -2.27
CA TYR A 147 -0.85 -0.45 -1.93
C TYR A 147 -2.30 -0.17 -1.56
N HIS A 148 -2.48 0.91 -0.81
CA HIS A 148 -3.81 1.45 -0.52
C HIS A 148 -4.14 2.55 -1.51
N GLY A 149 -5.32 2.48 -2.12
CA GLY A 149 -5.73 3.46 -3.10
C GLY A 149 -7.22 3.40 -3.42
N ARG A 150 -7.71 4.45 -4.08
CA ARG A 150 -9.07 4.49 -4.61
C ARG A 150 -9.11 4.27 -6.11
N TYR A 151 -8.09 4.76 -6.82
CA TYR A 151 -8.00 4.68 -8.27
C TYR A 151 -6.83 3.79 -8.68
N VAL A 152 -7.12 2.88 -9.61
CA VAL A 152 -6.09 2.16 -10.38
C VAL A 152 -6.00 2.81 -11.74
N ILE A 153 -4.81 3.27 -12.13
CA ILE A 153 -4.60 4.05 -13.35
C ILE A 153 -3.57 3.32 -14.22
N TYR A 154 -4.03 2.82 -15.36
CA TYR A 154 -3.18 2.35 -16.45
C TYR A 154 -2.75 3.55 -17.29
N TYR A 155 -1.46 3.67 -17.57
CA TYR A 155 -0.91 4.79 -18.31
C TYR A 155 0.16 4.34 -19.30
N ASN A 156 0.12 4.94 -20.49
CA ASN A 156 1.12 4.74 -21.52
C ASN A 156 1.61 6.08 -22.06
N ASN A 157 2.91 6.20 -22.29
CA ASN A 157 3.56 7.44 -22.67
C ASN A 157 4.52 7.23 -23.84
N ARG A 158 4.37 8.07 -24.87
CA ARG A 158 5.19 8.17 -26.07
C ARG A 158 5.51 9.63 -26.38
N THR A 159 5.85 10.44 -25.39
CA THR A 159 6.19 11.86 -25.62
C THR A 159 7.68 12.12 -25.87
N HIS A 160 8.55 11.15 -25.58
CA HIS A 160 10.00 11.33 -25.57
C HIS A 160 10.72 10.22 -26.37
N PRO A 161 10.82 10.35 -27.71
CA PRO A 161 11.59 9.41 -28.53
C PRO A 161 13.11 9.60 -28.33
N PRO A 162 13.95 8.59 -28.64
CA PRO A 162 13.62 7.29 -29.24
C PRO A 162 13.09 6.27 -28.21
N TYR A 163 12.22 5.35 -28.68
CA TYR A 163 11.70 4.25 -27.86
C TYR A 163 12.55 2.98 -28.02
N PRO A 164 12.54 2.06 -27.02
CA PRO A 164 13.14 0.74 -27.18
C PRO A 164 12.55 -0.01 -28.38
N GLU A 165 13.32 -0.97 -28.90
CA GLU A 165 12.91 -1.77 -30.05
C GLU A 165 11.58 -2.51 -29.80
N GLY A 166 10.72 -2.54 -30.82
CA GLY A 166 9.42 -3.21 -30.77
C GLY A 166 8.27 -2.38 -30.19
N TYR A 167 8.56 -1.23 -29.57
CA TYR A 167 7.53 -0.31 -29.09
C TYR A 167 6.79 0.34 -30.25
N SER A 168 5.48 0.55 -30.09
CA SER A 168 4.72 1.45 -30.95
C SER A 168 5.21 2.89 -30.80
N GLY A 169 5.22 3.66 -31.90
CA GLY A 169 5.45 5.11 -31.87
C GLY A 169 4.30 5.90 -31.23
N ASP A 170 3.10 5.32 -31.24
CA ASP A 170 1.89 5.91 -30.65
C ASP A 170 1.51 5.19 -29.35
N ALA A 171 0.97 5.93 -28.39
CA ALA A 171 0.36 5.41 -27.18
C ALA A 171 -1.08 5.00 -27.49
N GLY A 172 -1.40 3.73 -27.23
CA GLY A 172 -2.75 3.22 -27.28
C GLY A 172 -3.00 2.26 -26.13
N ASN A 173 -4.25 2.13 -25.71
CA ASN A 173 -4.70 1.05 -24.84
C ASN A 173 -5.84 0.28 -25.50
N ALA A 174 -5.86 -1.03 -25.24
CA ALA A 174 -6.91 -1.95 -25.65
C ALA A 174 -7.03 -3.02 -24.54
N LEU A 175 -7.75 -2.68 -23.47
CA LEU A 175 -7.84 -3.46 -22.24
C LEU A 175 -9.18 -4.21 -22.26
N CYS A 176 -9.15 -5.54 -22.24
CA CYS A 176 -10.36 -6.36 -22.24
C CYS A 176 -10.88 -6.64 -20.84
N GLU A 177 -9.98 -6.81 -19.86
CA GLU A 177 -10.38 -6.87 -18.45
C GLU A 177 -9.23 -6.34 -17.58
N VAL A 178 -9.58 -5.63 -16.51
CA VAL A 178 -8.68 -5.19 -15.45
C VAL A 178 -9.30 -5.61 -14.14
N GLU A 179 -8.80 -6.71 -13.59
CA GLU A 179 -9.23 -7.23 -12.31
C GLU A 179 -8.31 -6.68 -11.22
N VAL A 180 -8.90 -6.10 -10.17
CA VAL A 180 -8.15 -5.52 -9.05
C VAL A 180 -8.47 -6.33 -7.81
N TYR A 181 -7.56 -7.21 -7.40
CA TYR A 181 -7.77 -8.10 -6.27
C TYR A 181 -7.28 -7.49 -4.97
N GLY A 182 -8.14 -7.47 -3.96
CA GLY A 182 -7.81 -6.95 -2.65
C GLY A 182 -8.91 -7.19 -1.62
N CYS A 183 -8.89 -6.42 -0.54
CA CYS A 183 -9.90 -6.49 0.51
C CYS A 183 -11.06 -5.52 0.25
N PRO A 184 -12.33 -5.97 0.30
CA PRO A 184 -13.49 -5.13 0.02
C PRO A 184 -13.72 -4.06 1.08
N SER A 185 -13.31 -4.35 2.32
CA SER A 185 -13.37 -3.43 3.45
C SER A 185 -11.96 -2.98 3.85
N PRO A 186 -11.76 -1.68 4.16
CA PRO A 186 -10.51 -1.20 4.73
C PRO A 186 -10.30 -1.78 6.13
N GLY A 187 -9.04 -1.83 6.56
CA GLY A 187 -8.67 -2.28 7.91
C GLY A 187 -8.65 -3.79 8.10
N TYR A 188 -8.66 -4.56 7.01
CA TYR A 188 -8.51 -6.01 7.02
C TYR A 188 -7.34 -6.45 6.15
N TYR A 189 -6.72 -7.56 6.53
CA TYR A 189 -5.59 -8.18 5.83
C TYR A 189 -5.65 -9.72 5.90
N GLY A 190 -4.66 -10.35 5.29
CA GLY A 190 -4.49 -11.80 5.22
C GLY A 190 -5.28 -12.45 4.09
N GLU A 191 -5.16 -13.77 3.97
CA GLU A 191 -5.61 -14.54 2.79
C GLU A 191 -7.09 -14.40 2.44
N ASN A 192 -7.95 -14.09 3.41
CA ASN A 192 -9.40 -13.94 3.22
C ASN A 192 -9.93 -12.61 3.78
N CYS A 193 -9.06 -11.60 3.93
CA CYS A 193 -9.44 -10.31 4.51
C CYS A 193 -10.21 -10.45 5.84
N SER A 194 -9.79 -11.43 6.65
CA SER A 194 -10.50 -11.84 7.87
C SER A 194 -9.76 -11.42 9.14
N LEU A 195 -8.52 -10.92 9.01
CA LEU A 195 -7.73 -10.41 10.12
C LEU A 195 -7.85 -8.89 10.15
N GLU A 196 -8.20 -8.34 11.31
CA GLU A 196 -8.25 -6.88 11.50
C GLU A 196 -6.85 -6.32 11.63
N CYS A 197 -6.57 -5.21 10.95
CA CYS A 197 -5.34 -4.46 11.13
C CYS A 197 -5.15 -4.07 12.61
N PRO A 198 -3.91 -4.05 13.12
CA PRO A 198 -3.64 -3.63 14.48
C PRO A 198 -4.29 -2.28 14.82
N GLN A 199 -4.92 -2.19 16.00
CA GLN A 199 -5.76 -1.05 16.40
C GLN A 199 -5.05 0.31 16.31
N ASN A 200 -3.75 0.33 16.56
CA ASN A 200 -2.94 1.56 16.61
C ASN A 200 -2.22 1.85 15.29
N CYS A 201 -2.52 1.11 14.21
CA CYS A 201 -2.13 1.53 12.88
C CYS A 201 -2.77 2.89 12.57
N GLN A 202 -1.98 3.81 12.01
CA GLN A 202 -2.46 5.11 11.59
C GLN A 202 -3.54 4.93 10.52
N ASN A 203 -4.71 5.55 10.75
CA ASN A 203 -5.90 5.42 9.91
C ASN A 203 -6.42 3.98 9.75
N GLY A 204 -5.95 3.03 10.57
CA GLY A 204 -6.36 1.63 10.52
C GLY A 204 -5.82 0.85 9.31
N TYR A 205 -4.78 1.33 8.64
CA TYR A 205 -4.22 0.66 7.46
C TYR A 205 -2.95 -0.14 7.78
N CYS A 206 -2.89 -1.34 7.24
CA CYS A 206 -1.77 -2.25 7.36
C CYS A 206 -1.53 -2.98 6.05
N ASP A 207 -0.34 -3.53 5.88
CA ASP A 207 0.00 -4.37 4.75
C ASP A 207 -1.02 -5.51 4.60
N ILE A 208 -1.50 -5.71 3.38
CA ILE A 208 -2.59 -6.65 3.07
C ILE A 208 -2.17 -8.12 3.25
N VAL A 209 -0.86 -8.42 3.25
CA VAL A 209 -0.34 -9.78 3.37
C VAL A 209 0.01 -10.07 4.82
N ASP A 210 0.86 -9.25 5.44
CA ASP A 210 1.45 -9.56 6.75
C ASP A 210 0.89 -8.76 7.93
N GLY A 211 0.05 -7.76 7.67
CA GLY A 211 -0.60 -6.95 8.71
C GLY A 211 0.29 -5.89 9.34
N THR A 212 1.48 -5.63 8.78
CA THR A 212 2.38 -4.58 9.24
C THR A 212 1.76 -3.20 9.00
N CYS A 213 1.62 -2.40 10.05
CA CYS A 213 1.12 -1.03 9.94
C CYS A 213 2.04 -0.16 9.06
N LEU A 214 1.46 0.57 8.11
CA LEU A 214 2.21 1.52 7.27
C LEU A 214 2.79 2.69 8.08
N ALA A 215 2.08 3.07 9.14
CA ALA A 215 2.51 4.03 10.13
C ALA A 215 1.72 3.77 11.43
N CYS A 216 2.25 4.25 12.56
CA CYS A 216 1.60 4.14 13.86
C CYS A 216 0.95 5.44 14.30
N ALA A 217 -0.14 5.32 15.06
CA ALA A 217 -0.66 6.43 15.84
C ALA A 217 0.41 6.94 16.82
N HIS A 218 0.28 8.19 17.27
CA HIS A 218 1.16 8.76 18.27
C HIS A 218 1.23 7.84 19.50
N ARG A 219 2.44 7.69 20.07
CA ARG A 219 2.76 6.82 21.22
C ARG A 219 2.97 5.33 20.92
N TYR A 220 2.88 4.93 19.65
CA TYR A 220 3.02 3.54 19.25
C TYR A 220 4.18 3.35 18.26
N ILE A 221 4.80 2.17 18.30
CA ILE A 221 5.96 1.80 17.49
C ILE A 221 5.90 0.32 17.09
N GLY A 222 6.63 -0.04 16.05
CA GLY A 222 6.83 -1.41 15.62
C GLY A 222 5.87 -1.78 14.51
N PRO A 223 5.99 -3.01 13.98
CA PRO A 223 5.18 -3.45 12.85
C PRO A 223 3.69 -3.53 13.20
N THR A 224 3.34 -3.74 14.47
CA THR A 224 1.97 -3.89 14.97
C THR A 224 1.51 -2.71 15.83
N CYS A 225 2.30 -1.62 15.87
CA CYS A 225 2.02 -0.42 16.67
C CYS A 225 1.73 -0.74 18.14
N GLU A 226 2.71 -1.35 18.78
CA GLU A 226 2.74 -1.61 20.22
C GLU A 226 3.05 -0.30 20.96
N GLU A 227 2.55 -0.16 22.19
CA GLU A 227 2.78 1.05 22.99
C GLU A 227 4.27 1.19 23.28
N CYS A 228 4.79 2.42 23.16
CA CYS A 228 6.21 2.62 23.45
C CYS A 228 6.53 2.32 24.91
N PRO A 229 7.67 1.66 25.17
CA PRO A 229 8.11 1.40 26.53
C PRO A 229 8.23 2.67 27.35
N GLU A 230 7.86 2.59 28.64
CA GLU A 230 8.08 3.69 29.57
C GLU A 230 9.55 4.12 29.60
N GLY A 231 9.77 5.42 29.64
CA GLY A 231 11.10 6.03 29.64
C GLY A 231 11.75 6.19 28.27
N LEU A 232 11.03 5.88 27.20
CA LEU A 232 11.43 6.24 25.84
C LEU A 232 10.53 7.35 25.28
N TYR A 233 11.11 8.19 24.42
CA TYR A 233 10.40 9.27 23.73
C TYR A 233 10.93 9.51 22.32
N GLY A 234 10.24 10.37 21.59
CA GLY A 234 10.57 10.80 20.24
C GLY A 234 10.02 9.85 19.15
N ARG A 235 10.32 10.17 17.90
CA ARG A 235 9.89 9.35 16.76
C ARG A 235 10.53 7.97 16.87
N ASN A 236 9.72 6.92 16.78
CA ASN A 236 10.14 5.54 16.98
C ASN A 236 10.76 5.27 18.37
N CYS A 237 10.45 6.08 19.38
CA CYS A 237 10.79 5.81 20.79
C CYS A 237 12.25 5.38 20.99
N LEU A 238 13.18 6.07 20.32
CA LEU A 238 14.62 5.77 20.36
C LEU A 238 15.38 6.62 21.38
N GLN A 239 14.75 7.64 21.96
CA GLN A 239 15.41 8.57 22.90
C GLN A 239 15.02 8.23 24.33
N ASN A 240 15.98 8.28 25.25
CA ASN A 240 15.73 7.99 26.68
C ASN A 240 15.28 9.25 27.41
N CYS A 241 14.17 9.16 28.14
CA CYS A 241 13.75 10.19 29.09
C CYS A 241 14.86 10.47 30.10
N SER A 242 15.00 11.73 30.49
CA SER A 242 16.06 12.11 31.43
C SER A 242 15.83 11.50 32.82
N MET A 243 16.90 10.96 33.41
CA MET A 243 16.89 10.48 34.79
C MET A 243 16.83 11.61 35.82
N THR A 244 16.99 12.87 35.37
CA THR A 244 16.95 14.07 36.21
C THR A 244 15.58 14.77 36.17
N CYS A 245 14.61 14.21 35.43
CA CYS A 245 13.21 14.57 35.58
C CYS A 245 12.77 14.36 37.04
N GLY A 246 11.76 15.13 37.49
CA GLY A 246 11.17 15.01 38.82
C GLY A 246 10.75 13.58 39.15
N ASP A 247 10.14 12.90 38.17
CA ASP A 247 10.02 11.44 38.12
C ASP A 247 11.15 10.88 37.24
N PRO A 248 12.19 10.23 37.81
CA PRO A 248 13.36 9.78 37.05
C PRO A 248 12.98 8.87 35.88
N GLY A 249 13.43 9.23 34.67
CA GLY A 249 13.19 8.43 33.49
C GLY A 249 11.75 8.50 32.98
N ARG A 250 10.90 9.43 33.47
CA ARG A 250 9.54 9.62 32.98
C ARG A 250 9.37 11.01 32.38
N CYS A 251 8.99 11.05 31.10
CA CYS A 251 8.83 12.28 30.34
C CYS A 251 7.70 12.16 29.32
N ASP A 252 7.35 13.28 28.69
CA ASP A 252 6.41 13.29 27.57
C ASP A 252 7.00 12.51 26.39
N ILE A 253 6.29 11.48 25.97
CA ILE A 253 6.69 10.52 24.92
C ILE A 253 6.95 11.17 23.55
N MET A 254 6.41 12.36 23.26
CA MET A 254 6.63 13.03 21.98
C MET A 254 7.82 13.99 22.03
N THR A 255 7.91 14.76 23.10
CA THR A 255 8.82 15.91 23.19
C THR A 255 10.03 15.67 24.08
N GLY A 256 9.99 14.65 24.94
CA GLY A 256 10.98 14.41 25.98
C GLY A 256 10.79 15.27 27.23
N HIS A 257 9.71 16.07 27.28
CA HIS A 257 9.52 17.06 28.33
C HIS A 257 9.21 16.43 29.70
N CYS A 258 9.92 16.85 30.75
CA CYS A 258 9.69 16.37 32.11
C CYS A 258 8.47 17.08 32.72
N ASN A 259 7.26 16.49 32.60
CA ASN A 259 6.02 17.08 33.10
C ASN A 259 6.00 17.28 34.64
N GLY A 260 6.78 16.49 35.39
CA GLY A 260 6.96 16.63 36.84
C GLY A 260 8.00 17.69 37.26
N GLY A 261 8.50 18.49 36.32
CA GLY A 261 9.62 19.40 36.55
C GLY A 261 10.96 18.66 36.65
N CYS A 262 11.98 19.32 37.20
CA CYS A 262 13.33 18.79 37.33
C CYS A 262 13.70 18.50 38.79
N GLN A 263 14.56 17.52 39.00
CA GLN A 263 15.22 17.32 40.29
C GLN A 263 16.03 18.56 40.70
N ILE A 264 16.26 18.71 42.00
CA ILE A 264 17.12 19.77 42.55
C ILE A 264 18.49 19.66 41.87
N GLY A 265 19.02 20.78 41.38
CA GLY A 265 20.23 20.79 40.57
C GLY A 265 20.01 20.92 39.08
N TRP A 266 18.78 20.78 38.57
CA TRP A 266 18.53 20.65 37.12
C TRP A 266 17.47 21.62 36.60
N THR A 267 17.60 21.98 35.33
CA THR A 267 16.67 22.86 34.59
C THR A 267 16.68 22.50 33.09
N GLY A 268 15.82 23.16 32.32
CA GLY A 268 15.56 22.85 30.91
C GLY A 268 14.29 22.02 30.73
N ALA A 269 13.82 21.90 29.49
CA ALA A 269 12.58 21.19 29.19
C ALA A 269 12.72 19.67 29.41
N MET A 270 13.92 19.12 29.20
CA MET A 270 14.23 17.71 29.41
C MET A 270 15.14 17.52 30.64
N CYS A 271 15.22 18.55 31.50
CA CYS A 271 16.12 18.61 32.65
C CYS A 271 17.59 18.32 32.29
N GLU A 272 18.01 18.77 31.11
CA GLU A 272 19.31 18.47 30.51
C GLU A 272 20.44 19.38 31.02
N LYS A 273 20.11 20.45 31.75
CA LYS A 273 21.07 21.44 32.25
C LYS A 273 21.22 21.34 33.76
N GLY A 274 22.38 20.89 34.22
CA GLY A 274 22.72 20.83 35.64
C GLY A 274 23.45 22.09 36.12
N TYR A 275 23.15 22.57 37.32
CA TYR A 275 23.93 23.59 38.01
C TYR A 275 24.78 22.98 39.11
N HIS A 276 26.07 23.32 39.14
CA HIS A 276 26.95 22.97 40.25
C HIS A 276 26.75 23.98 41.40
N LEU A 277 26.37 23.48 42.57
CA LEU A 277 26.36 24.27 43.80
C LEU A 277 27.76 24.23 44.42
N THR A 278 28.52 25.31 44.27
CA THR A 278 29.79 25.49 44.98
C THR A 278 29.52 26.12 46.34
N ILE A 279 29.60 25.34 47.42
CA ILE A 279 29.47 25.85 48.78
C ILE A 279 30.86 26.33 49.23
N ASN A 280 31.08 27.64 49.18
CA ASN A 280 32.25 28.24 49.82
C ASN A 280 31.97 28.44 51.32
N ILE A 281 32.41 27.49 52.15
CA ILE A 281 32.34 27.63 53.61
C ILE A 281 33.47 28.59 54.03
N THR A 282 33.15 29.86 54.22
CA THR A 282 34.15 30.87 54.59
C THR A 282 34.25 31.16 56.08
N ASN A 283 33.32 30.72 56.94
CA ASN A 283 33.48 30.76 58.41
C ASN A 283 32.40 29.92 59.13
N LEU A 284 32.77 29.30 60.25
CA LEU A 284 31.94 28.38 61.06
C LEU A 284 30.69 28.98 61.73
N ASN A 285 30.33 30.24 61.46
CA ASN A 285 29.16 30.91 62.03
C ASN A 285 28.62 31.95 61.05
N THR A 286 27.73 31.60 60.11
CA THR A 286 26.57 32.38 59.59
C THR A 286 26.09 31.92 58.21
N TYR A 287 24.77 32.04 58.03
CA TYR A 287 23.87 31.77 56.89
C TYR A 287 24.45 31.38 55.52
N THR A 288 23.97 30.23 55.03
CA THR A 288 24.20 29.68 53.69
C THR A 288 23.48 30.52 52.63
N TYR A 289 24.22 31.26 51.80
CA TYR A 289 23.67 31.89 50.59
C TYR A 289 23.96 30.99 49.38
N LEU A 290 22.93 30.38 48.81
CA LEU A 290 23.00 29.62 47.55
C LEU A 290 23.09 30.61 46.38
N LYS A 291 24.27 30.76 45.78
CA LYS A 291 24.41 31.42 44.46
C LYS A 291 24.20 30.37 43.36
N LEU A 292 23.09 30.48 42.64
CA LEU A 292 22.84 29.74 41.41
C LEU A 292 23.60 30.43 40.27
N TYR A 293 24.52 29.70 39.64
CA TYR A 293 25.14 30.13 38.38
C TYR A 293 24.35 29.47 37.24
N THR A 294 23.89 30.31 36.30
CA THR A 294 23.14 29.91 35.08
C THR A 294 24.07 29.50 33.96
#